data_AF-A0A317Z9R5-F1
#
_entry.id   AF-A0A317Z9R5-F1
#
_cell.length_a   1.000
_cell.length_b   1.000
_cell.length_c   1.000
_cell.angle_alpha   90.00
_cell.angle_beta   90.00
_cell.angle_gamma   90.00
#
_symmetry.space_group_name_H-M   'P 1'
#
loop_
_entity.id
_entity.type
_entity.pdbx_description
1 polymer ?
#
loop_
_entity_poly.entity_id
_entity_poly.type
_entity_poly.pdbx_seq_one_letter_code
_entity_poly.pdbx_strand_id
1 'polypeptide(L)' 'MKIVFVCTGNTCRSPLAESIAKQLMPDFEIVSRGLMAQEGQPISSHSRELLQRHELPIPKGAQ' A
#
# COMPACT_ATOMS: atom_id res chain seq x y z
N MET A 1 15.43 1.15 9.18
CA MET A 1 14.56 0.03 9.66
C MET A 1 13.49 -0.23 8.61
N LYS A 2 13.06 -1.49 8.43
CA LYS A 2 12.06 -1.87 7.41
C LYS A 2 10.74 -2.27 8.08
N ILE A 3 9.63 -1.76 7.55
CA ILE A 3 8.27 -2.06 8.01
C ILE A 3 7.48 -2.65 6.84
N VAL A 4 6.81 -3.77 7.10
CA VAL A 4 5.99 -4.48 6.13
C VAL A 4 4.54 -4.51 6.62
N PHE A 5 3.64 -3.82 5.93
CA PHE A 5 2.21 -3.91 6.19
C PHE A 5 1.63 -5.12 5.45
N VAL A 6 0.92 -6.00 6.16
CA VAL A 6 0.35 -7.22 5.57
C VAL A 6 -1.17 -7.20 5.64
N CYS A 7 -1.84 -7.57 4.55
CA CYS A 7 -3.27 -7.88 4.56
C CYS A 7 -3.56 -9.17 3.76
N THR A 8 -4.80 -9.43 3.37
CA THR A 8 -5.14 -10.63 2.59
C THR A 8 -4.68 -10.50 1.13
N GLY A 9 -5.28 -9.61 0.33
CA GLY A 9 -5.03 -9.53 -1.12
C GLY A 9 -4.02 -8.47 -1.58
N ASN A 10 -3.46 -7.66 -0.68
CA ASN A 10 -2.59 -6.51 -1.01
C ASN A 10 -3.18 -5.49 -2.00
N THR A 11 -4.50 -5.31 -1.99
CA THR A 11 -5.19 -4.37 -2.90
C THR A 11 -5.95 -3.23 -2.20
N CYS A 12 -6.10 -3.28 -0.87
CA CYS A 12 -6.86 -2.27 -0.12
C CYS A 12 -6.09 -1.75 1.10
N ARG A 13 -6.12 -2.52 2.19
CA ARG A 13 -5.65 -2.08 3.52
C ARG A 13 -4.14 -1.86 3.57
N SER A 14 -3.35 -2.85 3.16
CA SER A 14 -1.89 -2.73 3.27
C SER A 14 -1.26 -1.71 2.28
N PRO A 15 -1.75 -1.54 1.03
CA PRO A 15 -1.29 -0.43 0.18
C PRO A 15 -1.63 0.95 0.76
N LEU A 16 -2.82 1.15 1.33
CA LEU A 16 -3.17 2.42 1.98
C LEU A 16 -2.23 2.73 3.16
N ALA A 17 -1.97 1.74 4.00
CA ALA A 17 -1.04 1.88 5.13
C ALA A 17 0.40 2.19 4.66
N GLU A 18 0.87 1.55 3.59
CA GLU A 18 2.17 1.84 2.98
C GLU A 18 2.28 3.31 2.57
N SER A 19 1.29 3.84 1.85
CA SER A 19 1.33 5.23 1.38
C SER A 19 1.29 6.25 2.52
N ILE A 20 0.44 6.02 3.52
CA ILE A 20 0.34 6.90 4.69
C ILE A 20 1.65 6.88 5.47
N ALA A 21 2.20 5.70 5.73
CA ALA A 21 3.44 5.57 6.50
C ALA A 21 4.65 6.14 5.74
N LYS A 22 4.71 6.06 4.40
CA LYS A 22 5.77 6.73 3.62
C LYS A 22 5.81 8.24 3.82
N GLN A 23 4.65 8.88 3.99
CA GLN A 23 4.59 10.32 4.27
C GLN A 23 4.98 10.63 5.72
N LEU A 24 4.51 9.83 6.68
CA LEU A 24 4.74 10.08 8.11
C LEU A 24 6.14 9.67 8.59
N MET A 25 6.77 8.72 7.91
CA MET A 25 8.00 8.05 8.35
C MET A 25 9.02 7.95 7.19
N PRO A 26 9.52 9.09 6.67
CA PRO A 26 10.37 9.11 5.48
C PRO A 26 11.71 8.37 5.65
N ASP A 27 12.20 8.21 6.87
CA ASP A 27 13.48 7.53 7.17
C ASP A 27 13.36 5.99 7.23
N PHE A 28 12.17 5.44 7.05
CA PHE A 28 11.90 4.00 7.11
C PHE A 28 11.67 3.43 5.71
N GLU A 29 12.13 2.20 5.50
CA GLU A 29 11.75 1.45 4.31
C GLU A 29 10.33 0.88 4.53
N ILE A 30 9.35 1.48 3.88
CA ILE A 30 7.94 1.09 3.99
C ILE A 30 7.50 0.32 2.74
N VAL A 31 6.98 -0.89 2.94
CA VAL A 31 6.41 -1.74 1.89
C VAL A 31 5.13 -2.45 2.38
N SER A 32 4.33 -2.98 1.47
CA SER A 32 3.16 -3.80 1.78
C SER A 32 3.15 -5.15 1.05
N ARG A 33 2.49 -6.15 1.66
CA ARG A 33 2.33 -7.52 1.12
C ARG A 33 0.92 -8.08 1.37
N GLY A 34 0.59 -9.18 0.70
CA GLY A 34 -0.65 -9.93 0.90
C GLY A 34 -0.40 -11.42 1.15
N LEU A 35 -1.12 -11.99 2.11
CA LEU A 35 -1.07 -13.43 2.39
C LEU A 35 -1.61 -14.28 1.23
N MET A 36 -2.50 -13.71 0.43
CA MET A 36 -3.15 -14.30 -0.73
C MET A 36 -3.20 -13.28 -1.86
N ALA A 37 -2.09 -12.54 -2.07
CA ALA A 37 -1.97 -11.59 -3.16
C ALA A 37 -1.94 -12.31 -4.50
N GLN A 38 -2.65 -11.75 -5.48
CA GLN A 38 -2.41 -12.08 -6.88
C GLN A 38 -1.40 -11.08 -7.42
N GLU A 39 -0.17 -11.55 -7.69
CA GLU A 39 0.93 -10.69 -8.13
C GLU A 39 0.51 -9.78 -9.30
N GLY A 40 0.81 -8.49 -9.16
CA GLY A 40 0.49 -7.47 -10.16
C GLY A 40 -0.97 -7.04 -10.20
N GLN A 41 -1.86 -7.61 -9.37
CA GLN A 41 -3.25 -7.15 -9.29
C GLN A 41 -3.28 -5.66 -8.90
N PRO A 42 -4.05 -4.81 -9.61
CA PRO A 42 -4.10 -3.40 -9.29
C PRO A 42 -4.72 -3.17 -7.90
N ILE A 43 -4.27 -2.10 -7.26
CA ILE A 43 -4.94 -1.56 -6.07
C ILE A 43 -6.42 -1.32 -6.41
N SER A 44 -7.30 -1.66 -5.47
CA SER A 44 -8.74 -1.45 -5.61
C SER A 44 -9.05 0.00 -5.99
N SER A 45 -10.06 0.19 -6.83
CA SER A 45 -10.48 1.52 -7.29
C SER A 45 -10.74 2.49 -6.13
N HIS A 46 -11.44 2.02 -5.09
CA HIS A 46 -11.72 2.83 -3.91
C HIS A 46 -10.44 3.24 -3.15
N SER A 47 -9.49 2.33 -2.98
CA SER A 47 -8.23 2.68 -2.31
C SER A 47 -7.39 3.64 -3.16
N ARG A 48 -7.39 3.47 -4.49
CA ARG A 48 -6.74 4.39 -5.42
C ARG A 48 -7.35 5.80 -5.36
N GLU A 49 -8.67 5.89 -5.30
CA GLU A 49 -9.40 7.16 -5.16
C GLU A 49 -9.02 7.89 -3.85
N LEU A 50 -8.96 7.16 -2.73
CA LEU A 50 -8.53 7.73 -1.45
C LEU A 50 -7.09 8.24 -1.51
N LEU A 51 -6.17 7.47 -2.08
CA LEU A 51 -4.77 7.90 -2.23
C LEU A 51 -4.67 9.19 -3.04
N GLN A 52 -5.41 9.28 -4.15
CA GLN A 52 -5.43 10.48 -4.99
C GLN A 52 -6.04 11.68 -4.26
N ARG A 53 -7.17 11.49 -3.56
CA ARG A 53 -7.84 12.54 -2.78
C ARG A 53 -6.95 13.15 -1.71
N HIS A 54 -6.09 12.34 -1.11
CA HIS A 54 -5.17 12.75 -0.05
C HIS A 54 -3.75 13.06 -0.54
N GLU A 55 -3.54 13.11 -1.87
CA GLU A 55 -2.24 13.40 -2.49
C GLU A 55 -1.11 12.46 -2.01
N LEU A 56 -1.48 11.21 -1.72
CA LEU A 56 -0.58 10.18 -1.23
C LEU A 56 0.10 9.42 -2.39
N PRO A 57 1.33 8.93 -2.19
CA PRO A 57 2.03 8.16 -3.21
C PRO A 57 1.27 6.87 -3.52
N ILE A 58 1.09 6.55 -4.80
CA ILE A 58 0.39 5.35 -5.24
C ILE A 58 1.37 4.15 -5.21
N PRO A 59 1.14 3.13 -4.37
CA PRO A 59 1.98 1.94 -4.34
C PRO A 59 1.90 1.14 -5.63
N LYS A 60 2.85 0.22 -5.81
CA LYS A 60 2.78 -0.77 -6.88
C LYS A 60 1.59 -1.70 -6.65
N GLY A 61 1.19 -2.43 -7.70
CA GLY A 61 0.19 -3.49 -7.59
C GLY A 61 0.58 -4.57 -6.56
N ALA A 62 -0.37 -5.45 -6.27
CA ALA A 62 -0.27 -6.48 -5.24
C ALA A 62 1.01 -7.33 -5.36
N GLN A 63 1.62 -7.62 -4.21
CA GLN A 63 2.86 -8.37 -3.97
C GLN A 63 2.76 -9.25 -2.71
#